data_AF-A0A1G9F3R6-F1
#
_entry.id   AF-A0A1G9F3R6-F1
#
_cell.length_a   1.000
_cell.length_b   1.000
_cell.length_c   1.000
_cell.angle_alpha   90.00
_cell.angle_beta   90.00
_cell.angle_gamma   90.00
#
_symmetry.space_group_name_H-M   'P 1'
#
loop_
_entity.id
_entity.type
_entity.pdbx_description
1 polymer ?
#
loop_
_entity_poly.entity_id
_entity_poly.type
_entity_poly.pdbx_seq_one_letter_code
_entity_poly.pdbx_strand_id
1 'polypeptide(L)' 'MLVGNGIVDTKGEPKFAVQTLRHAAASLFIEQGWNPKKIQTLLGHATIGMTMDTYGHLFDSAEEDLTMFAKLESDLLAA' A
#
# COMPACT_ATOMS: atom_id res chain seq x y z
N MET A 1 -6.07 12.91 26.81
CA MET A 1 -5.93 13.23 25.37
C MET A 1 -5.73 11.98 24.52
N LEU A 2 -4.76 11.10 24.81
CA LEU A 2 -4.50 9.88 24.01
C LEU A 2 -5.61 8.81 24.13
N VAL A 3 -6.11 8.53 25.34
CA VAL A 3 -7.21 7.59 25.59
C VAL A 3 -8.51 8.06 24.92
N GLY A 4 -8.82 9.36 25.03
CA GLY A 4 -10.01 9.97 24.41
C GLY A 4 -10.01 9.92 22.88
N ASN A 5 -8.83 9.80 22.26
CA ASN A 5 -8.67 9.62 20.82
C ASN A 5 -8.54 8.15 20.40
N GLY A 6 -8.65 7.19 21.33
CA GLY A 6 -8.60 5.75 21.05
C GLY A 6 -7.23 5.22 20.60
N ILE A 7 -6.15 5.99 20.78
CA ILE A 7 -4.79 5.64 20.35
C ILE A 7 -4.16 4.61 21.31
N VAL A 8 -4.52 4.70 22.59
CA VAL A 8 -4.03 3.84 23.68
C VAL A 8 -5.22 3.21 24.40
N ASP A 9 -4.97 2.11 25.09
CA ASP A 9 -5.98 1.45 25.91
C ASP A 9 -6.35 2.27 27.17
N THR A 10 -7.25 1.75 28.01
CA THR A 10 -7.66 2.42 29.25
C THR A 10 -6.53 2.56 30.28
N LYS A 11 -5.41 1.84 30.11
CA LYS A 11 -4.22 1.87 30.96
C LYS A 11 -3.13 2.78 30.39
N GLY A 12 -3.30 3.31 29.18
CA GLY A 12 -2.32 4.13 28.49
C GLY A 12 -1.32 3.35 27.64
N GLU A 13 -1.53 2.04 27.44
CA GLU A 13 -0.67 1.20 26.61
C GLU A 13 -1.03 1.32 25.12
N PRO A 14 -0.05 1.20 24.20
CA PRO A 14 -0.32 1.26 22.77
C PRO A 14 -1.31 0.19 22.34
N LYS A 15 -2.41 0.60 21.69
CA LYS A 15 -3.43 -0.33 21.19
C LYS A 15 -2.95 -1.15 19.99
N PHE A 16 -2.00 -0.62 19.23
CA PHE A 16 -1.46 -1.23 18.02
C PHE A 16 0.07 -1.27 18.08
N ALA A 17 0.65 -2.37 17.62
CA ALA A 17 2.09 -2.47 17.46
C ALA A 17 2.56 -1.62 16.27
N VAL A 18 3.82 -1.18 16.30
CA VAL A 18 4.45 -0.43 15.19
C VAL A 18 4.35 -1.21 13.88
N GLN A 19 4.42 -2.54 13.93
CA GLN A 19 4.26 -3.39 12.74
C GLN A 19 2.85 -3.29 12.14
N THR A 20 1.81 -3.21 12.97
CA THR A 20 0.43 -3.01 12.50
C THR A 20 0.27 -1.66 11.80
N LEU A 21 0.86 -0.61 12.36
CA LEU A 21 0.86 0.72 11.74
C LEU A 21 1.63 0.72 10.41
N ARG A 22 2.73 -0.04 10.33
CA ARG A 22 3.49 -0.24 9.09
C ARG A 22 2.63 -0.92 8.02
N HIS A 23 1.85 -1.94 8.38
CA HIS A 23 0.92 -2.60 7.45
C HIS A 23 -0.17 -1.63 6.96
N ALA A 24 -0.79 -0.87 7.87
CA ALA A 24 -1.80 0.12 7.51
C ALA A 24 -1.26 1.19 6.55
N ALA A 25 -0.05 1.71 6.83
CA ALA A 25 0.61 2.68 5.94
C ALA A 25 0.90 2.08 4.56
N ALA A 26 1.40 0.85 4.49
CA ALA A 26 1.65 0.17 3.22
C ALA A 26 0.36 0.03 2.40
N SER A 27 -0.72 -0.47 3.00
CA SER A 27 -2.02 -0.61 2.32
C SER A 27 -2.53 0.71 1.75
N LEU A 28 -2.45 1.81 2.52
CA LEU A 28 -2.88 3.13 2.07
C LEU A 28 -2.05 3.66 0.89
N PHE A 29 -0.73 3.44 0.90
CA PHE A 29 0.11 3.88 -0.22
C PHE A 29 -0.17 3.08 -1.49
N ILE A 30 -0.46 1.79 -1.37
CA ILE A 30 -0.79 0.92 -2.50
C ILE A 30 -2.13 1.34 -3.12
N GLU A 31 -3.15 1.55 -2.29
CA GLU A 31 -4.48 2.02 -2.73
C GLU A 31 -4.39 3.38 -3.46
N GLN A 32 -3.45 4.25 -3.07
CA GLN A 32 -3.20 5.53 -3.74
C GLN A 32 -2.38 5.40 -5.04
N GLY A 33 -2.07 4.18 -5.49
CA GLY A 33 -1.29 3.94 -6.70
C GLY A 33 0.17 4.37 -6.61
N TRP A 34 0.76 4.40 -5.40
CA TRP A 34 2.17 4.77 -5.27
C TRP A 34 3.09 3.73 -5.89
N ASN A 35 4.21 4.19 -6.44
CA ASN A 35 5.21 3.31 -7.01
C ASN A 35 5.71 2.27 -5.95
N PRO A 36 5.66 0.96 -6.25
CA PRO A 36 6.07 -0.10 -5.31
C PRO A 36 7.50 0.05 -4.79
N LYS A 37 8.42 0.58 -5.62
CA LYS A 37 9.81 0.82 -5.23
C LYS A 37 9.92 1.95 -4.22
N LYS A 38 9.10 2.99 -4.34
CA LYS A 38 9.02 4.08 -3.37
C LYS A 38 8.47 3.58 -2.04
N ILE A 39 7.44 2.74 -2.09
CA ILE A 39 6.89 2.07 -0.90
C ILE A 39 7.96 1.21 -0.24
N GLN A 40 8.71 0.41 -1.00
CA GLN A 40 9.82 -0.40 -0.48
C GLN A 40 10.83 0.46 0.32
N THR A 41 11.26 1.59 -0.24
CA THR A 41 12.19 2.51 0.44
C THR A 41 11.60 3.09 1.72
N LEU A 42 10.32 3.49 1.71
CA LEU A 42 9.65 4.05 2.89
C LEU A 42 9.47 3.02 4.01
N LEU A 43 9.17 1.77 3.65
CA LEU A 43 9.04 0.68 4.61
C LEU A 43 10.40 0.18 5.13
N GLY A 44 11.49 0.54 4.45
CA GLY A 44 12.84 0.08 4.79
C GLY A 44 13.11 -1.37 4.42
N HIS A 45 12.38 -1.92 3.44
CA HIS A 45 12.58 -3.29 3.00
C HIS A 45 13.85 -3.40 2.15
N ALA A 46 14.68 -4.40 2.44
CA ALA A 46 15.96 -4.61 1.76
C ALA A 46 15.77 -4.93 0.27
N THR A 47 14.75 -5.71 -0.06
CA THR A 47 14.42 -6.11 -1.43
C THR A 47 12.98 -5.75 -1.77
N ILE A 48 12.69 -5.61 -3.06
CA ILE A 48 11.31 -5.43 -3.52
C ILE A 48 10.48 -6.69 -3.27
N GLY A 49 11.12 -7.87 -3.31
CA GLY A 49 10.52 -9.16 -2.99
C GLY A 49 9.80 -9.12 -1.65
N MET A 50 10.43 -8.61 -0.58
CA MET A 50 9.79 -8.49 0.74
C MET A 50 8.46 -7.70 0.70
N THR A 51 8.41 -6.62 -0.07
CA THR A 51 7.18 -5.82 -0.24
C THR A 51 6.14 -6.61 -1.03
N MET A 52 6.53 -7.23 -2.15
CA MET A 52 5.61 -7.96 -3.02
C MET A 52 5.12 -9.28 -2.40
N ASP A 53 5.96 -9.97 -1.64
CA ASP A 53 5.57 -11.19 -0.91
C ASP A 53 4.50 -10.88 0.15
N THR A 54 4.56 -9.69 0.76
CA THR A 54 3.62 -9.27 1.81
C THR A 54 2.37 -8.62 1.24
N TYR A 55 2.51 -7.75 0.25
CA TYR A 55 1.44 -6.85 -0.23
C TYR A 55 1.10 -7.04 -1.72
N GLY A 56 1.70 -7.99 -2.42
CA GLY A 56 1.51 -8.22 -3.86
C GLY A 56 0.03 -8.31 -4.25
N HIS A 57 -0.75 -9.02 -3.43
CA HIS A 57 -2.19 -9.17 -3.58
C HIS A 57 -3.00 -7.86 -3.55
N LEU A 58 -2.44 -6.76 -3.04
CA LEU A 58 -3.07 -5.44 -3.05
C LEU A 58 -2.81 -4.67 -4.34
N PHE A 59 -1.86 -5.11 -5.17
CA PHE A 59 -1.59 -4.54 -6.49
C PHE A 59 -2.39 -5.20 -7.61
N ASP A 60 -3.03 -6.34 -7.33
CA ASP A 60 -3.81 -7.07 -8.33
C ASP A 60 -5.17 -6.41 -8.53
N SER A 61 -5.32 -5.63 -9.61
CA SER A 61 -6.60 -5.05 -10.04
C SER A 61 -6.86 -5.41 -11.50
N ALA A 62 -7.68 -6.46 -11.71
CA ALA A 62 -8.07 -6.90 -13.05
C ALA A 62 -8.79 -5.80 -13.85
N GLU A 63 -9.48 -4.88 -13.16
CA GLU A 63 -10.13 -3.74 -13.79
C GLU A 63 -9.10 -2.71 -14.29
N GLU A 64 -8.07 -2.39 -13.48
CA GLU A 64 -7.00 -1.50 -13.92
C GLU A 64 -6.23 -2.08 -15.11
N ASP A 65 -5.93 -3.38 -15.11
CA ASP A 65 -5.27 -4.06 -16.22
C ASP A 65 -6.05 -3.88 -17.53
N LEU A 66 -7.36 -4.13 -17.51
CA LEU A 66 -8.24 -3.96 -18.67
C LEU A 66 -8.24 -2.51 -19.17
N THR A 67 -8.30 -1.54 -18.26
CA THR A 67 -8.25 -0.11 -18.64
C THR A 67 -6.91 0.27 -19.27
N MET A 68 -5.79 -0.27 -18.78
CA MET A 68 -4.47 -0.06 -19.35
C MET A 68 -4.37 -0.62 -20.77
N PHE A 69 -4.86 -1.84 -21.00
CA PHE A 69 -4.86 -2.44 -22.34
C PHE A 69 -5.73 -1.64 -23.32
N ALA A 70 -6.92 -1.22 -22.91
CA ALA A 70 -7.79 -0.39 -23.74
C ALA A 70 -7.15 0.96 -24.10
N LYS A 71 -6.44 1.58 -23.13
CA LYS A 71 -5.68 2.81 -23.38
C LYS A 71 -4.56 2.59 -24.40
N LEU A 72 -3.79 1.53 -24.23
CA LEU A 72 -2.71 1.13 -25.15
C LEU A 72 -3.23 0.91 -26.57
N GLU A 73 -4.36 0.21 -26.74
CA GLU A 73 -5.00 0.00 -28.04
C GLU A 73 -5.41 1.33 -28.69
N SER A 74 -6.03 2.22 -27.92
CA SER A 74 -6.41 3.56 -28.39
C SER A 74 -5.20 4.39 -28.82
N ASP A 75 -4.11 4.37 -28.03
CA ASP A 75 -2.90 5.14 -28.33
C ASP A 75 -2.18 4.59 -29.57
N LEU A 76 -2.22 3.27 -29.80
CA LEU A 76 -1.66 2.61 -30.99
C LEU A 76 -2.45 2.92 -32.27
N LEU A 77 -3.77 2.94 -32.20
CA LEU A 77 -4.63 3.25 -33.35
C LEU A 77 -4.62 4.73 -33.73
N ALA A 78 -4.21 5.61 -32.80
CA ALA A 78 -4.08 7.05 -33.02
C ALA A 78 -2.71 7.48 -33.59
N ALA A 79 -1.75 6.56 -33.69
CA ALA A 79 -0.39 6.79 -34.22
C ALA A 79 -0.28 6.38 -35.71
#